data_AF-A0A951C4Q2-F1
#
_entry.id   AF-A0A951C4Q2-F1
#
_cell.length_a   1.000
_cell.length_b   1.000
_cell.length_c   1.000
_cell.angle_alpha   90.00
_cell.angle_beta   90.00
_cell.angle_gamma   90.00
#
_symmetry.space_group_name_H-M   'P 1'
#
loop_
_entity.id
_entity.type
_entity.pdbx_description
1 polymer ?
#
loop_
_entity_poly.entity_id
_entity_poly.type
_entity_poly.pdbx_seq_one_letter_code
_entity_poly.pdbx_strand_id
1 'polypeptide(L)'
;EARAISALNHPNICTLYDVGCIYAVLGNIEKAMAWLEKSVDTGFPCWPFFQVDPSVENLRGSPRFQRLIEDLDRKYTALKIRRV
;
A
#
# COMPACT_ATOMS: atom_id res chain seq x y z
N GLU A 1 9.27 19.55 3.25
CA GLU A 1 8.10 19.73 4.15
C GLU A 1 7.20 18.49 4.11
N ALA A 2 7.57 17.41 4.81
CA ALA A 2 6.80 16.15 4.81
C ALA A 2 6.44 15.65 6.22
N ARG A 3 6.78 16.42 7.27
CA ARG A 3 6.59 16.00 8.67
C ARG A 3 5.18 16.26 9.23
N ALA A 4 4.32 16.98 8.51
CA ALA A 4 3.01 17.39 9.03
C ALA A 4 1.86 16.42 8.70
N ILE A 5 1.99 15.58 7.68
CA ILE A 5 0.89 14.71 7.22
C ILE A 5 0.71 13.49 8.16
N SER A 6 1.76 13.06 8.88
CA SER A 6 1.71 11.89 9.76
C SER A 6 0.98 12.11 11.10
N ALA A 7 0.51 13.33 11.39
CA ALA A 7 -0.02 13.69 12.70
C ALA A 7 -1.51 13.36 12.90
N LEU A 8 -2.24 13.02 11.84
CA LEU A 8 -3.66 12.66 11.91
C LEU A 8 -3.86 11.14 11.88
N ASN A 9 -3.50 10.52 13.00
CA ASN A 9 -4.15 9.37 13.64
C ASN A 9 -4.80 8.28 12.74
N HIS A 10 -3.96 7.52 12.05
CA HIS A 10 -4.05 6.05 11.97
C HIS A 10 -2.65 5.50 12.30
N PRO A 11 -2.50 4.30 12.88
CA PRO A 11 -1.22 3.80 13.38
C PRO A 11 -0.20 3.58 12.24
N ASN A 12 0.49 4.63 11.80
CA ASN A 12 1.54 4.66 10.77
C ASN A 12 1.23 4.07 9.38
N ILE A 13 0.21 3.23 9.19
CA ILE A 13 -0.06 2.48 7.95
C ILE A 13 -0.30 3.43 6.76
N CYS A 14 -1.17 4.44 6.93
CA CYS A 14 -1.45 5.45 5.92
C CYS A 14 -0.19 6.26 5.59
N THR A 15 0.58 6.64 6.61
CA THR A 15 1.85 7.36 6.43
C THR A 15 2.87 6.55 5.61
N LEU A 16 2.96 5.25 5.83
CA LEU A 16 3.87 4.37 5.06
C LEU A 16 3.45 4.29 3.60
N TYR A 17 2.14 4.19 3.34
CA TYR A 17 1.58 4.21 2.00
C TYR A 17 1.85 5.53 1.28
N ASP A 18 1.61 6.67 1.95
CA ASP A 18 1.84 8.00 1.38
C ASP A 18 3.30 8.19 0.98
N VAL A 19 4.25 7.70 1.80
CA VAL A 19 5.68 7.72 1.46
C VAL A 19 5.97 6.87 0.22
N GLY A 20 5.34 5.70 0.09
CA GLY A 20 5.41 4.87 -1.10
C GLY A 20 4.91 5.60 -2.35
N CYS A 21 3.76 6.27 -2.25
CA CYS A 21 3.19 7.09 -3.32
C CYS A 21 4.11 8.23 -3.75
N ILE A 22 4.74 8.93 -2.81
CA ILE A 22 5.70 9.99 -3.12
C ILE A 22 6.86 9.43 -3.96
N TYR A 23 7.45 8.29 -3.56
CA TYR A 23 8.52 7.68 -4.33
C TYR A 23 8.06 7.18 -5.70
N ALA A 24 6.83 6.68 -5.80
CA ALA A 24 6.25 6.23 -7.06
C ALA A 24 6.10 7.41 -8.04
N VAL A 25 5.54 8.55 -7.58
CA VAL A 25 5.42 9.77 -8.38
C VAL A 25 6.80 10.31 -8.82
N LEU A 26 7.82 10.16 -7.98
CA LEU A 26 9.21 10.51 -8.33
C LEU A 26 9.90 9.51 -9.26
N GLY A 27 9.20 8.44 -9.69
CA GLY A 27 9.74 7.39 -10.55
C GLY A 27 10.71 6.43 -9.87
N ASN A 28 10.84 6.50 -8.53
CA ASN A 28 11.72 5.61 -7.78
C ASN A 28 10.98 4.32 -7.38
N ILE A 29 10.87 3.41 -8.34
CA ILE A 29 10.12 2.15 -8.22
C ILE A 29 10.58 1.30 -7.03
N GLU A 30 11.89 1.17 -6.82
CA GLU A 30 12.44 0.34 -5.74
C GLU A 30 12.04 0.85 -4.35
N LYS A 31 12.19 2.16 -4.11
CA LYS A 31 11.78 2.74 -2.82
C LYS A 31 10.27 2.71 -2.66
N ALA A 32 9.53 2.99 -3.73
CA ALA A 32 8.08 2.95 -3.71
C ALA A 32 7.56 1.57 -3.29
N MET A 33 8.06 0.50 -3.91
CA MET A 33 7.71 -0.88 -3.56
C MET A 33 8.08 -1.23 -2.12
N ALA A 34 9.27 -0.83 -1.64
CA ALA A 34 9.69 -1.12 -0.27
C ALA A 34 8.77 -0.48 0.79
N TRP A 35 8.33 0.77 0.57
CA TRP A 35 7.38 1.43 1.47
C TRP A 35 5.96 0.88 1.35
N LEU A 36 5.56 0.51 0.13
CA LEU A 36 4.26 -0.12 -0.12
C LEU A 36 4.14 -1.46 0.61
N GLU A 37 5.14 -2.33 0.52
CA GLU A 37 5.19 -3.59 1.26
C GLU A 37 5.13 -3.37 2.77
N LYS A 38 5.91 -2.41 3.26
CA LYS A 38 5.90 -2.05 4.69
C LYS A 38 4.53 -1.56 5.17
N SER A 39 3.79 -0.86 4.31
CA SER A 39 2.42 -0.42 4.64
C SER A 39 1.50 -1.63 4.84
N VAL A 40 1.61 -2.67 4.00
CA VAL A 40 0.72 -3.85 4.11
C VAL A 40 1.09 -4.77 5.26
N ASP A 41 2.37 -4.85 5.62
CA ASP A 41 2.84 -5.60 6.79
C ASP A 41 2.20 -5.09 8.09
N THR A 42 1.87 -3.80 8.14
CA THR A 42 1.17 -3.18 9.29
C THR A 42 -0.35 -3.38 9.27
N GLY A 43 -0.90 -4.10 8.29
CA GLY A 43 -2.30 -4.54 8.25
C GLY A 43 -3.22 -3.79 7.29
N PHE A 44 -2.68 -2.98 6.36
CA PHE A 44 -3.42 -2.10 5.43
C PHE A 44 -4.65 -2.79 4.79
N PRO A 45 -5.87 -2.55 5.31
CA PRO A 45 -7.06 -3.30 4.89
C PRO A 45 -7.67 -2.76 3.59
N CYS A 46 -7.25 -1.57 3.15
CA CYS A 46 -7.70 -0.92 1.92
C CYS A 46 -6.82 -1.26 0.70
N TRP A 47 -6.15 -2.42 0.69
CA TRP A 47 -5.32 -2.87 -0.44
C TRP A 47 -5.99 -2.83 -1.83
N PRO A 48 -7.33 -2.99 -1.99
CA PRO A 48 -7.94 -2.84 -3.32
C PRO A 48 -7.72 -1.45 -3.93
N PHE A 49 -7.48 -0.44 -3.08
CA PHE A 49 -7.20 0.93 -3.53
C PHE A 49 -5.90 1.05 -4.34
N PHE A 50 -4.90 0.20 -4.11
CA PHE A 50 -3.63 0.23 -4.86
C PHE A 50 -3.84 0.04 -6.37
N GLN A 51 -4.90 -0.68 -6.75
CA GLN A 51 -5.26 -0.96 -8.14
C GLN A 51 -5.99 0.20 -8.83
N VAL A 52 -6.35 1.26 -8.10
CA VAL A 52 -7.03 2.43 -8.68
C VAL A 52 -6.32 3.75 -8.38
N ASP A 53 -5.45 3.82 -7.37
CA ASP A 53 -4.67 5.02 -7.07
C ASP A 53 -3.67 5.38 -8.21
N PRO A 54 -3.83 6.55 -8.85
CA PRO A 54 -2.91 7.03 -9.90
C PRO A 54 -1.47 7.18 -9.43
N SER A 55 -1.24 7.45 -8.15
CA SER A 55 0.09 7.72 -7.60
C SER A 55 1.03 6.53 -7.69
N VAL A 56 0.48 5.31 -7.77
CA VAL A 56 1.22 4.05 -7.87
C VAL A 56 1.00 3.34 -9.20
N GLU A 57 0.42 4.01 -10.20
CA GLU A 57 0.14 3.43 -11.52
C GLU A 57 1.39 2.81 -12.16
N ASN A 58 2.53 3.49 -12.02
CA ASN A 58 3.80 3.01 -12.56
C ASN A 58 4.35 1.74 -11.87
N LEU A 59 3.81 1.34 -10.71
CA LEU A 59 4.21 0.12 -10.02
C LEU A 59 3.47 -1.12 -10.55
N ARG A 60 2.28 -0.93 -11.16
CA ARG A 60 1.35 -2.02 -11.51
C ARG A 60 1.87 -2.97 -12.59
N GLY A 61 2.75 -2.48 -13.45
CA GLY A 61 3.44 -3.30 -14.45
C GLY A 61 4.54 -4.19 -13.85
N SER A 62 4.91 -4.01 -12.58
CA SER A 62 5.96 -4.80 -11.97
C SER A 62 5.44 -6.16 -11.49
N PRO A 63 6.19 -7.27 -11.72
CA PRO A 63 5.83 -8.58 -11.16
C PRO A 63 5.76 -8.58 -9.64
N ARG A 64 6.52 -7.69 -8.98
CA ARG A 64 6.54 -7.55 -7.51
C ARG A 64 5.22 -6.99 -6.99
N PHE A 65 4.67 -5.97 -7.65
CA PHE A 65 3.37 -5.42 -7.31
C PHE A 65 2.24 -6.43 -7.53
N GLN A 66 2.26 -7.16 -8.65
CA GLN A 66 1.25 -8.18 -8.94
C GLN A 66 1.19 -9.26 -7.85
N ARG A 67 2.36 -9.79 -7.45
CA ARG A 67 2.44 -10.75 -6.34
C ARG A 67 1.90 -10.18 -5.02
N LEU A 68 2.23 -8.91 -4.72
CA LEU A 68 1.73 -8.25 -3.51
C LEU A 68 0.19 -8.22 -3.49
N ILE A 69 -0.45 -7.89 -4.61
CA ILE A 69 -1.92 -7.88 -4.71
C ILE A 69 -2.49 -9.29 -4.57
N GLU A 70 -1.91 -10.30 -5.22
CA GLU A 70 -2.35 -11.70 -5.11
C GLU A 70 -2.27 -12.22 -3.66
N ASP A 71 -1.20 -11.87 -2.94
CA ASP A 71 -1.02 -12.26 -1.54
C ASP A 71 -2.05 -11.59 -0.63
N LEU A 72 -2.36 -10.31 -0.88
CA LEU A 72 -3.36 -9.56 -0.11
C LEU A 72 -4.78 -10.06 -0.39
N ASP A 73 -5.11 -10.34 -1.65
CA ASP A 73 -6.39 -10.93 -2.03
C ASP A 73 -6.57 -12.28 -1.32
N ARG A 74 -5.57 -13.17 -1.40
CA ARG A 74 -5.60 -14.46 -0.70
C ARG A 74 -5.77 -14.29 0.81
N LYS A 75 -5.07 -13.33 1.43
CA LYS A 75 -5.10 -13.09 2.87
C LYS A 75 -6.44 -12.56 3.34
N TYR A 76 -7.03 -11.60 2.63
CA TYR A 76 -8.22 -10.87 3.11
C TYR A 76 -9.54 -11.37 2.51
N THR A 77 -9.56 -11.85 1.26
CA THR A 77 -10.77 -12.42 0.64
C THR A 77 -11.12 -13.79 1.23
N ALA A 78 -10.15 -14.53 1.76
CA ALA A 78 -10.38 -15.76 2.51
C ALA A 78 -10.99 -15.54 3.91
N LEU A 79 -11.02 -14.30 4.43
CA LEU A 79 -11.57 -14.01 5.76
C LEU A 79 -13.10 -14.08 5.73
N LYS A 80 -13.66 -15.18 6.22
CA LYS A 80 -15.09 -15.31 6.50
C LYS A 80 -15.43 -14.58 7.79
N ILE A 81 -15.92 -13.34 7.68
CA ILE A 81 -16.49 -12.62 8.82
C ILE A 81 -17.81 -13.29 9.19
N ARG A 82 -17.81 -14.08 10.28
CA ARG A 82 -19.05 -14.57 10.89
C ARG A 82 -19.57 -13.50 11.83
N ARG A 83 -20.82 -13.07 11.60
CA ARG A 83 -21.56 -12.27 12.57
C ARG A 83 -21.89 -13.21 13.74
N VAL A 84 -21.40 -12.89 14.93
CA VAL A 84 -21.77 -13.57 16.19
C VAL A 84 -23.18 -13.14 16.58
#